data_AF-A0AA43ZX28-F1
#
_entry.id   AF-A0AA43ZX28-F1
#
_cell.length_a   1.000
_cell.length_b   1.000
_cell.length_c   1.000
_cell.angle_alpha   90.00
_cell.angle_beta   90.00
_cell.angle_gamma   90.00
#
_symmetry.space_group_name_H-M   'P 1'
#
loop_
_entity.id
_entity.type
_entity.pdbx_description
1 polymer ?
#
loop_
_entity_poly.entity_id
_entity_poly.type
_entity_poly.pdbx_seq_one_letter_code
_entity_poly.pdbx_strand_id
1 'polypeptide(L)'
;MQDLSFRSLEAAVIRRGVPRPVTLGGMARGGEYTNLALMLSDQCPWRTVFRVDGEMVCDLRGSVLDQVEESAGIVSAIRDGMPTGSSNLASSVFRELVLNAACHRSYCSPEPTFVDVGPSEITVSSPGEPVRLGAEFRLRTRNPALTETLLAMGYRDRGVRSAAGAFIQYTDS
;
A
#
# COMPACT_ATOMS: atom_id res chain seq x y z
N MET A 1 -16.64 -20.53 -9.60
CA MET A 1 -15.93 -19.28 -9.93
C MET A 1 -16.25 -18.30 -8.82
N GLN A 2 -15.26 -17.79 -8.08
CA GLN A 2 -15.53 -16.72 -7.11
C GLN A 2 -15.80 -15.43 -7.88
N ASP A 3 -16.96 -14.81 -7.66
CA ASP A 3 -17.28 -13.49 -8.22
C ASP A 3 -16.52 -12.42 -7.43
N LEU A 4 -15.34 -12.04 -7.92
CA LEU A 4 -14.59 -10.90 -7.41
C LEU A 4 -15.30 -9.58 -7.80
N SER A 5 -15.47 -8.68 -6.83
CA SER A 5 -15.92 -7.30 -7.07
C SER A 5 -14.70 -6.38 -7.24
N PHE A 6 -14.74 -5.51 -8.24
CA PHE A 6 -13.65 -4.61 -8.61
C PHE A 6 -14.05 -3.13 -8.55
N ARG A 7 -14.99 -2.76 -7.67
CA ARG A 7 -15.57 -1.41 -7.67
C ARG A 7 -14.49 -0.35 -7.46
N SER A 8 -13.57 -0.59 -6.54
CA SER A 8 -12.46 0.33 -6.27
C SER A 8 -11.51 0.49 -7.45
N LEU A 9 -11.24 -0.61 -8.15
CA LEU A 9 -10.42 -0.62 -9.35
C LEU A 9 -11.10 0.10 -10.53
N GLU A 10 -12.41 -0.10 -10.72
CA GLU A 10 -13.22 0.63 -11.70
C GLU A 10 -13.26 2.14 -11.40
N ALA A 11 -13.44 2.51 -10.13
CA ALA A 11 -13.40 3.89 -9.69
C ALA A 11 -12.02 4.54 -9.93
N ALA A 12 -10.94 3.81 -9.65
CA ALA A 12 -9.56 4.29 -9.92
C ALA A 12 -9.31 4.49 -11.42
N VAL A 13 -9.78 3.56 -12.26
CA VAL A 13 -9.72 3.67 -13.73
C VAL A 13 -10.41 4.94 -14.22
N ILE A 14 -11.62 5.21 -13.74
CA ILE A 14 -12.39 6.42 -14.10
C ILE A 14 -11.68 7.69 -13.59
N ARG A 15 -11.27 7.71 -12.32
CA ARG A 15 -10.70 8.90 -11.67
C ARG A 15 -9.34 9.30 -12.27
N ARG A 16 -8.52 8.32 -12.64
CA ARG A 16 -7.12 8.54 -13.07
C ARG A 16 -6.91 8.39 -14.58
N GLY A 17 -7.96 8.05 -15.35
CA GLY A 17 -7.88 7.91 -16.80
C GLY A 17 -6.97 6.78 -17.27
N VAL A 18 -6.81 5.73 -16.46
CA VAL A 18 -5.91 4.61 -16.77
C VAL A 18 -6.63 3.50 -17.55
N PRO A 19 -5.92 2.68 -18.35
CA PRO A 19 -6.52 1.59 -19.11
C PRO A 19 -7.28 0.60 -18.24
N ARG A 20 -8.32 -0.04 -18.79
CA ARG A 20 -9.09 -1.07 -18.05
C ARG A 20 -8.17 -2.22 -17.59
N PRO A 21 -8.41 -2.82 -16.42
CA PRO A 21 -7.47 -3.74 -15.77
C PRO A 21 -7.38 -5.13 -16.40
N VAL A 22 -8.30 -5.46 -17.32
CA VAL A 22 -8.32 -6.71 -18.10
C VAL A 22 -7.00 -6.94 -18.87
N THR A 23 -6.22 -5.88 -19.14
CA THR A 23 -4.94 -5.94 -19.85
C THR A 23 -3.68 -5.86 -18.97
N LEU A 24 -3.81 -5.83 -17.63
CA LEU A 24 -2.65 -5.71 -16.71
C LEU A 24 -2.20 -7.04 -16.08
N GLY A 25 -2.76 -8.17 -16.53
CA GLY A 25 -2.46 -9.51 -15.98
C GLY A 25 -3.41 -9.97 -14.86
N GLY A 26 -4.56 -9.32 -14.69
CA GLY A 26 -5.60 -9.69 -13.72
C GLY A 26 -6.38 -10.97 -14.07
N MET A 27 -6.34 -11.43 -15.32
CA MET A 27 -6.96 -12.68 -15.76
C MET A 27 -5.96 -13.56 -16.51
N ALA A 28 -5.99 -14.86 -16.22
CA ALA A 28 -5.27 -15.87 -16.99
C ALA A 28 -5.97 -16.10 -18.35
N ARG A 29 -5.27 -16.73 -19.30
CA ARG A 29 -5.82 -17.07 -20.64
C ARG A 29 -7.08 -17.96 -20.57
N GLY A 30 -7.28 -18.68 -19.47
CA GLY A 30 -8.46 -19.51 -19.22
C GLY A 30 -9.66 -18.76 -18.62
N GLY A 31 -9.57 -17.44 -18.42
CA GLY A 31 -10.65 -16.62 -17.85
C GLY A 31 -10.69 -16.57 -16.32
N GLU A 32 -9.76 -17.25 -15.64
CA GLU A 32 -9.64 -17.22 -14.17
C GLU A 32 -8.93 -15.96 -13.69
N TYR A 33 -9.37 -15.42 -12.55
CA TYR A 33 -8.70 -14.30 -11.89
C TYR A 33 -7.35 -14.71 -11.31
N THR A 34 -6.34 -13.85 -11.47
CA THR A 34 -5.02 -14.05 -10.87
C THR A 34 -4.95 -13.50 -9.45
N ASN A 35 -3.88 -13.83 -8.71
CA ASN A 35 -3.64 -13.22 -7.39
C ASN A 35 -3.52 -11.69 -7.46
N LEU A 36 -3.06 -11.14 -8.58
CA LEU A 36 -3.06 -9.69 -8.81
C LEU A 36 -4.49 -9.14 -8.85
N ALA A 37 -5.42 -9.83 -9.51
CA ALA A 37 -6.83 -9.44 -9.48
C ALA A 37 -7.39 -9.49 -8.05
N LEU A 38 -7.06 -10.51 -7.26
CA LEU A 38 -7.48 -10.56 -5.85
C LEU A 38 -6.95 -9.34 -5.05
N MET A 39 -5.68 -8.97 -5.22
CA MET A 39 -5.08 -7.78 -4.58
C MET A 39 -5.77 -6.47 -4.96
N LEU A 40 -6.22 -6.36 -6.21
CA LEU A 40 -6.88 -5.16 -6.74
C LEU A 40 -8.40 -5.17 -6.50
N SER A 41 -8.96 -6.29 -6.06
CA SER A 41 -10.39 -6.44 -5.80
C SER A 41 -10.77 -5.92 -4.41
N ASP A 42 -12.07 -5.66 -4.23
CA ASP A 42 -12.66 -5.29 -2.93
C ASP A 42 -12.55 -6.44 -1.90
N GLN A 43 -12.20 -7.64 -2.36
CA GLN A 43 -12.08 -8.88 -1.57
C GLN A 43 -10.62 -9.23 -1.25
N CYS A 44 -9.71 -8.28 -1.46
CA CYS A 44 -8.32 -8.40 -1.03
C CYS A 44 -8.25 -8.80 0.46
N PRO A 45 -7.67 -9.97 0.80
CA PRO A 45 -7.66 -10.48 2.17
C PRO A 45 -6.66 -9.74 3.07
N TRP A 46 -5.74 -8.99 2.47
CA TRP A 46 -4.71 -8.25 3.19
C TRP A 46 -5.21 -6.90 3.65
N ARG A 47 -4.75 -6.48 4.83
CA ARG A 47 -5.22 -5.29 5.53
C ARG A 47 -4.07 -4.44 6.05
N THR A 48 -4.33 -3.16 6.23
CA THR A 48 -3.39 -2.20 6.83
C THR A 48 -3.96 -1.71 8.14
N VAL A 49 -3.25 -1.95 9.24
CA VAL A 49 -3.68 -1.60 10.59
C VAL A 49 -2.93 -0.36 11.05
N PHE A 50 -3.67 0.68 11.42
CA PHE A 50 -3.13 1.91 11.99
C PHE A 50 -3.16 1.82 13.51
N ARG A 51 -2.06 2.24 14.14
CA ARG A 51 -1.90 2.19 15.59
C ARG A 51 -1.40 3.53 16.15
N VAL A 52 -1.77 3.81 17.39
CA VAL A 52 -1.21 4.91 18.21
C VAL A 52 -0.79 4.29 19.53
N ASP A 53 0.47 4.49 19.92
CA ASP A 53 1.04 3.89 21.14
C ASP A 53 0.84 2.36 21.25
N GLY A 54 0.88 1.67 20.10
CA GLY A 54 0.68 0.22 20.00
C GLY A 54 -0.79 -0.23 19.95
N GLU A 55 -1.74 0.66 20.21
CA GLU A 55 -3.17 0.38 20.20
C GLU A 55 -3.78 0.58 18.81
N MET A 56 -4.61 -0.36 18.36
CA MET A 56 -5.27 -0.27 17.06
C MET A 56 -6.33 0.83 17.05
N VAL A 57 -6.22 1.77 16.10
CA VAL A 57 -7.19 2.84 15.88
C VAL A 57 -8.00 2.64 14.60
N CYS A 58 -7.45 1.94 13.60
CA CYS A 58 -8.14 1.65 12.34
C CYS A 58 -7.65 0.32 11.74
N ASP A 59 -8.57 -0.51 11.25
CA ASP A 59 -8.30 -1.72 10.45
C ASP A 59 -8.79 -1.49 9.01
N LEU A 60 -7.90 -1.01 8.15
CA LEU A 60 -8.23 -0.65 6.76
C LEU A 60 -8.19 -1.89 5.86
N ARG A 61 -9.31 -2.15 5.21
CA ARG A 61 -9.55 -3.31 4.33
C ARG A 61 -10.01 -2.84 2.95
N GLY A 62 -10.11 -3.79 2.03
CA GLY A 62 -10.45 -3.51 0.63
C GLY A 62 -9.22 -3.62 -0.25
N SER A 63 -9.33 -3.13 -1.48
CA SER A 63 -8.27 -3.27 -2.47
C SER A 63 -6.96 -2.62 -2.00
N VAL A 64 -5.82 -3.07 -2.53
CA VAL A 64 -4.54 -2.38 -2.31
C VAL A 64 -4.62 -0.91 -2.75
N LEU A 65 -5.48 -0.59 -3.73
CA LEU A 65 -5.68 0.78 -4.21
C LEU A 65 -6.33 1.65 -3.15
N ASP A 66 -7.41 1.18 -2.51
CA ASP A 66 -8.09 1.92 -1.44
C ASP A 66 -7.16 2.10 -0.25
N GLN A 67 -6.45 1.04 0.12
CA GLN A 67 -5.52 1.08 1.23
C GLN A 67 -4.44 2.14 1.03
N VAL A 68 -3.93 2.32 -0.20
CA VAL A 68 -2.94 3.35 -0.53
C VAL A 68 -3.57 4.75 -0.63
N GLU A 69 -4.77 4.92 -1.18
CA GLU A 69 -5.41 6.24 -1.30
C GLU A 69 -5.88 6.79 0.05
N GLU A 70 -6.45 5.94 0.91
CA GLU A 70 -7.06 6.35 2.17
C GLU A 70 -6.02 6.54 3.29
N SER A 71 -4.86 5.89 3.19
CA SER A 71 -3.85 5.91 4.26
C SER A 71 -3.41 7.31 4.67
N ALA A 72 -3.25 8.21 3.70
CA ALA A 72 -2.80 9.57 3.98
C ALA A 72 -3.85 10.38 4.75
N GLY A 73 -5.14 10.18 4.44
CA GLY A 73 -6.24 10.83 5.16
C GLY A 73 -6.38 10.32 6.59
N ILE A 74 -6.24 9.00 6.78
CA ILE A 74 -6.26 8.37 8.12
C ILE A 74 -5.12 8.89 8.98
N VAL A 75 -3.89 8.91 8.45
CA VAL A 75 -2.74 9.46 9.18
C VAL A 75 -2.96 10.93 9.53
N SER A 76 -3.50 11.74 8.60
CA SER A 76 -3.81 13.15 8.90
C SER A 76 -4.79 13.27 10.06
N ALA A 77 -5.91 12.52 10.01
CA ALA A 77 -6.93 12.55 11.06
C ALA A 77 -6.40 12.12 12.44
N ILE A 78 -5.51 11.10 12.47
CA ILE A 78 -4.86 10.68 13.72
C ILE A 78 -4.00 11.82 14.28
N ARG A 79 -3.20 12.48 13.43
CA ARG A 79 -2.27 13.52 13.85
C ARG A 79 -2.95 14.83 14.25
N ASP A 80 -4.08 15.15 13.64
CA ASP A 80 -4.92 16.29 14.04
C ASP A 80 -5.43 16.12 15.48
N GLY A 81 -5.53 14.88 15.98
CA GLY A 81 -5.86 14.56 17.36
C GLY A 81 -4.66 14.54 18.33
N MET A 82 -3.42 14.75 17.86
CA MET A 82 -2.21 14.70 18.70
C MET A 82 -1.83 16.08 19.27
N PRO A 83 -1.04 16.13 20.36
CA PRO A 83 -0.53 17.39 20.90
C PRO A 83 0.22 18.23 19.87
N THR A 84 0.12 19.56 19.99
CA THR A 84 0.80 20.53 19.12
C THR A 84 2.31 20.32 19.13
N GLY A 85 2.93 20.21 17.94
CA GLY A 85 4.37 20.02 17.76
C GLY A 85 4.77 18.76 16.99
N SER A 86 3.79 17.97 16.52
CA SER A 86 4.05 16.81 15.68
C SER A 86 4.61 17.19 14.30
N SER A 87 5.56 16.42 13.79
CA SER A 87 6.32 16.68 12.56
C SER A 87 5.47 16.62 11.27
N ASN A 88 4.96 17.71 10.72
CA ASN A 88 4.13 17.67 9.48
C ASN A 88 4.86 16.99 8.30
N LEU A 89 4.53 15.72 8.07
CA LEU A 89 4.96 14.94 6.91
C LEU A 89 3.90 15.14 5.84
N ALA A 90 4.34 15.43 4.61
CA ALA A 90 3.41 15.63 3.51
C ALA A 90 2.62 14.35 3.22
N SER A 91 1.34 14.47 2.88
CA SER A 91 0.46 13.35 2.53
C SER A 91 1.04 12.43 1.45
N SER A 92 1.82 13.00 0.51
CA SER A 92 2.53 12.25 -0.53
C SER A 92 3.60 11.30 0.02
N VAL A 93 4.26 11.65 1.12
CA VAL A 93 5.26 10.80 1.79
C VAL A 93 4.60 9.57 2.39
N PHE A 94 3.46 9.74 3.07
CA PHE A 94 2.72 8.62 3.65
C PHE A 94 2.17 7.67 2.60
N ARG A 95 1.61 8.23 1.52
CA ARG A 95 1.14 7.43 0.39
C ARG A 95 2.28 6.58 -0.17
N GLU A 96 3.47 7.16 -0.34
CA GLU A 96 4.65 6.44 -0.84
C GLU A 96 5.14 5.36 0.14
N LEU A 97 5.04 5.57 1.46
CA LEU A 97 5.42 4.55 2.44
C LEU A 97 4.50 3.33 2.41
N VAL A 98 3.18 3.55 2.38
CA VAL A 98 2.20 2.47 2.26
C VAL A 98 2.29 1.79 0.89
N LEU A 99 2.54 2.55 -0.16
CA LEU A 99 2.80 2.02 -1.50
C LEU A 99 4.01 1.08 -1.51
N ASN A 100 5.13 1.50 -0.92
CA ASN A 100 6.33 0.67 -0.82
C ASN A 100 6.08 -0.58 0.03
N ALA A 101 5.40 -0.45 1.17
CA ALA A 101 5.00 -1.58 1.99
C ALA A 101 4.17 -2.59 1.16
N ALA A 102 3.17 -2.16 0.39
CA ALA A 102 2.39 -3.03 -0.48
C ALA A 102 3.26 -3.72 -1.55
N CYS A 103 4.17 -3.00 -2.20
CA CYS A 103 5.02 -3.54 -3.26
C CYS A 103 6.03 -4.60 -2.75
N HIS A 104 6.50 -4.45 -1.51
CA HIS A 104 7.54 -5.31 -0.93
C HIS A 104 7.00 -6.36 0.04
N ARG A 105 5.73 -6.28 0.47
CA ARG A 105 5.09 -7.20 1.39
C ARG A 105 5.17 -8.67 0.94
N SER A 106 5.34 -9.58 1.92
CA SER A 106 5.09 -11.01 1.76
C SER A 106 3.59 -11.27 1.85
N TYR A 107 2.96 -11.50 0.70
CA TYR A 107 1.52 -11.78 0.65
C TYR A 107 1.15 -13.22 1.04
N CYS A 108 2.14 -14.07 1.30
CA CYS A 108 1.93 -15.38 1.94
C CYS A 108 1.68 -15.26 3.46
N SER A 109 2.03 -14.12 4.07
CA SER A 109 1.79 -13.89 5.49
C SER A 109 0.36 -13.41 5.74
N PRO A 110 -0.33 -13.92 6.79
CA PRO A 110 -1.63 -13.42 7.22
C PRO A 110 -1.52 -12.12 8.04
N GLU A 111 -0.34 -11.78 8.54
CA GLU A 111 -0.12 -10.59 9.38
C GLU A 111 -0.41 -9.31 8.60
N PRO A 112 -1.02 -8.27 9.18
CA PRO A 112 -1.29 -7.03 8.46
C PRO A 112 -0.01 -6.24 8.18
N THR A 113 -0.11 -5.22 7.34
CA THR A 113 0.87 -4.13 7.37
C THR A 113 0.50 -3.22 8.54
N PHE A 114 1.44 -2.90 9.41
CA PHE A 114 1.22 -1.98 10.53
C PHE A 114 1.74 -0.58 10.20
N VAL A 115 0.96 0.43 10.55
CA VAL A 115 1.33 1.85 10.50
C VAL A 115 1.21 2.40 11.91
N ASP A 116 2.34 2.53 12.60
CA ASP A 116 2.42 3.13 13.93
C ASP A 116 2.61 4.63 13.78
N VAL A 117 1.64 5.38 14.29
CA VAL A 117 1.65 6.84 14.27
C VAL A 117 2.02 7.35 15.64
N GLY A 118 3.21 7.95 15.74
CA GLY A 118 3.71 8.60 16.94
C GLY A 118 3.78 10.13 16.79
N PRO A 119 4.10 10.85 17.87
CA PRO A 119 4.18 12.30 17.87
C PRO A 119 5.32 12.82 16.99
N SER A 120 6.48 12.17 17.01
CA SER A 120 7.69 12.58 16.29
C SER A 120 7.94 11.78 15.00
N GLU A 121 7.45 10.54 14.93
CA GLU A 121 7.77 9.60 13.87
C GLU A 121 6.56 8.74 13.49
N ILE A 122 6.61 8.19 12.28
CA ILE A 122 5.66 7.19 11.80
C ILE A 122 6.45 6.01 11.26
N THR A 123 6.11 4.82 11.76
CA THR A 123 6.78 3.57 11.42
C THR A 123 5.83 2.70 10.62
N VAL A 124 6.28 2.25 9.45
CA VAL A 124 5.52 1.31 8.61
C VAL A 124 6.24 -0.03 8.61
N SER A 125 5.56 -1.05 9.13
CA SER A 125 6.07 -2.41 9.21
C SER A 125 5.25 -3.33 8.31
N SER A 126 5.90 -4.00 7.36
CA SER A 126 5.25 -4.93 6.44
C SER A 126 5.94 -6.30 6.46
N PRO A 127 5.18 -7.42 6.50
CA PRO A 127 5.71 -8.77 6.50
C PRO A 127 6.77 -9.09 5.44
N GLY A 128 7.77 -9.86 5.92
CA GLY A 128 8.84 -10.51 5.19
C GLY A 128 10.14 -9.71 5.10
N GLU A 129 11.19 -10.32 4.53
CA GLU A 129 12.60 -9.92 4.67
C GLU A 129 13.03 -8.55 4.12
N PRO A 130 13.99 -7.86 4.76
CA PRO A 130 14.59 -6.65 4.22
C PRO A 130 15.04 -6.77 2.76
N VAL A 131 14.61 -5.81 1.94
CA VAL A 131 14.97 -5.76 0.52
C VAL A 131 16.29 -5.02 0.35
N ARG A 132 17.27 -5.67 -0.30
CA ARG A 132 18.62 -5.10 -0.50
C ARG A 132 18.59 -3.90 -1.46
N LEU A 133 19.19 -2.79 -1.04
CA LEU A 133 19.38 -1.60 -1.88
C LEU A 133 20.57 -1.81 -2.85
N GLY A 134 20.38 -1.52 -4.15
CA GLY A 134 21.41 -1.61 -5.19
C GLY A 134 20.88 -1.91 -6.61
N ALA A 135 19.75 -2.61 -6.74
CA ALA A 135 19.15 -2.99 -8.04
C ALA A 135 18.09 -1.98 -8.55
N GLU A 136 17.55 -2.10 -9.76
CA GLU A 136 16.40 -1.27 -10.17
C GLU A 136 15.15 -1.55 -9.31
N PHE A 137 14.26 -0.57 -9.14
CA PHE A 137 13.07 -0.70 -8.26
C PHE A 137 12.23 -1.95 -8.57
N ARG A 138 11.99 -2.24 -9.86
CA ARG A 138 11.27 -3.45 -10.30
C ARG A 138 11.97 -4.76 -9.90
N LEU A 139 13.29 -4.75 -9.81
CA LEU A 139 14.11 -5.91 -9.40
C LEU A 139 14.20 -6.06 -7.88
N ARG A 140 13.73 -5.07 -7.11
CA ARG A 140 13.69 -5.07 -5.65
C ARG A 140 12.32 -5.48 -5.10
N THR A 141 11.24 -5.34 -5.87
CA THR A 141 9.88 -5.62 -5.39
C THR A 141 9.58 -7.11 -5.37
N ARG A 142 9.03 -7.64 -4.27
CA ARG A 142 8.56 -9.04 -4.23
C ARG A 142 7.34 -9.26 -5.12
N ASN A 143 6.61 -8.19 -5.42
CA ASN A 143 5.37 -8.22 -6.20
C ASN A 143 5.51 -7.35 -7.46
N PRO A 144 6.28 -7.79 -8.47
CA PRO A 144 6.58 -6.99 -9.65
C PRO A 144 5.33 -6.62 -10.46
N ALA A 145 4.38 -7.56 -10.63
CA ALA A 145 3.15 -7.29 -11.38
C ALA A 145 2.25 -6.25 -10.70
N LEU A 146 2.14 -6.31 -9.36
CA LEU A 146 1.44 -5.28 -8.57
C LEU A 146 2.15 -3.94 -8.70
N THR A 147 3.47 -3.94 -8.57
CA THR A 147 4.29 -2.73 -8.68
C THR A 147 4.13 -2.06 -10.05
N GLU A 148 4.19 -2.83 -11.13
CA GLU A 148 3.98 -2.33 -12.49
C GLU A 148 2.58 -1.77 -12.69
N THR A 149 1.57 -2.43 -12.13
CA THR A 149 0.19 -1.95 -12.15
C THR A 149 0.05 -0.59 -11.45
N LEU A 150 0.58 -0.47 -10.23
CA LEU A 150 0.53 0.77 -9.46
C LEU A 150 1.31 1.91 -10.14
N LEU A 151 2.45 1.59 -10.77
CA LEU A 151 3.22 2.54 -11.58
C LEU A 151 2.43 3.00 -12.81
N ALA A 152 1.80 2.07 -13.54
CA ALA A 152 0.98 2.39 -14.70
C ALA A 152 -0.23 3.27 -14.32
N MET A 153 -0.77 3.08 -13.12
CA MET A 153 -1.85 3.89 -12.53
C MET A 153 -1.40 5.23 -11.94
N GLY A 154 -0.11 5.57 -12.02
CA GLY A 154 0.41 6.85 -11.52
C GLY A 154 0.37 6.99 -10.00
N TYR A 155 0.43 5.87 -9.26
CA TYR A 155 0.44 5.92 -7.78
C TYR A 155 1.78 6.35 -7.20
N ARG A 156 2.88 6.15 -7.94
CA ARG A 156 4.21 6.58 -7.49
C ARG A 156 4.44 8.04 -7.81
N ASP A 157 4.82 8.79 -6.79
CA ASP A 157 5.25 10.17 -6.95
C ASP A 157 6.76 10.21 -7.27
N ARG A 158 7.12 10.64 -8.48
CA ARG A 158 8.53 10.71 -8.92
C ARG A 158 9.34 11.75 -8.12
N GLY A 159 8.67 12.64 -7.38
CA GLY A 159 9.29 13.68 -6.55
C GLY A 159 9.70 13.23 -5.14
N VAL A 160 9.13 12.13 -4.62
CA VAL A 160 9.45 11.63 -3.27
C VAL A 160 10.73 10.78 -3.32
N ARG A 161 11.89 11.44 -3.42
CA ARG A 161 13.18 10.80 -3.15
C ARG A 161 13.41 10.80 -1.65
N SER A 162 13.23 9.64 -1.01
CA SER A 162 13.65 9.36 0.38
C SER A 162 13.43 10.54 1.33
N ALA A 163 12.17 10.73 1.77
CA ALA A 163 11.86 11.72 2.79
C ALA A 163 12.73 11.46 4.03
N ALA A 164 13.54 12.44 4.43
CA ALA A 164 14.35 12.36 5.63
C ALA A 164 13.45 12.05 6.83
N GLY A 165 13.75 10.98 7.57
CA GLY A 165 12.99 10.53 8.74
C GLY A 165 12.00 9.39 8.51
N ALA A 166 11.82 8.91 7.28
CA ALA A 166 11.03 7.71 7.03
C ALA A 166 11.90 6.44 7.15
N PHE A 167 11.78 5.72 8.26
CA PHE A 167 12.42 4.43 8.46
C PHE A 167 11.44 3.31 8.08
N ILE A 168 11.78 2.52 7.06
CA ILE A 168 11.06 1.29 6.73
C ILE A 168 11.77 0.16 7.50
N GLN A 169 11.11 -0.37 8.53
CA GLN A 169 11.60 -1.51 9.27
C GLN A 169 10.88 -2.77 8.79
N TYR A 170 11.66 -3.75 8.33
CA TYR A 170 11.15 -5.05 7.95
C TYR A 170 11.19 -5.95 9.19
N THR A 171 10.10 -6.63 9.47
CA THR A 171 10.04 -7.60 10.57
C THR A 171 10.33 -8.98 10.02
N ASP A 172 11.36 -9.63 10.55
CA ASP A 172 11.61 -11.05 10.32
C ASP A 172 10.49 -11.84 11.01
N SER A 173 9.81 -12.68 10.25
CA SER A 173 8.80 -13.65 10.73
C SER A 173 9.42 -15.04 10.77
#